data_AF-A0A897N917-F1
#
_entry.id   AF-A0A897N917-F1
#
_cell.length_a   1.000
_cell.length_b   1.000
_cell.length_c   1.000
_cell.angle_alpha   90.00
_cell.angle_beta   90.00
_cell.angle_gamma   90.00
#
_symmetry.space_group_name_H-M   'P 1'
#
loop_
_entity.id
_entity.type
_entity.pdbx_description
1 polymer ?
#
loop_
_entity_poly.entity_id
_entity_poly.type
_entity_poly.pdbx_seq_one_letter_code
_entity_poly.pdbx_strand_id
1 'polypeptide(L)'
;MNPSRVDSLIDLTYGLLIALAVGLILLAEGPIGLAFGIGVLVSYIVHVVWKMARFDPDWMTTTVKETVQETVDETVGETVEQQVDETVKETVGETVEATVDEAVGESVEATVDEAVGETVEKSVEAAVDETVEKKVGETVERSVEETVEEKAEQKVEETVEEKVDETVEEKVDEAVEEKVDEKTEDEEASST
;
A
#
# COMPACT_ATOMS: atom_id res chain seq x y z
N MET A 1 -43.81 39.82 -28.03
CA MET A 1 -45.09 39.87 -27.28
C MET A 1 -45.42 38.47 -26.81
N ASN A 2 -45.92 38.32 -25.59
CA ASN A 2 -46.21 36.99 -25.03
C ASN A 2 -47.40 36.37 -25.81
N PRO A 3 -47.25 35.20 -26.47
CA PRO A 3 -48.28 34.62 -27.35
C PRO A 3 -49.64 34.48 -26.67
N SER A 4 -49.63 34.10 -25.39
CA SER A 4 -50.82 34.00 -24.55
C SER A 4 -51.59 35.31 -24.38
N ARG A 5 -50.89 36.46 -24.36
CA ARG A 5 -51.52 37.78 -24.24
C ARG A 5 -52.17 38.22 -25.55
N VAL A 6 -51.58 37.87 -26.69
CA VAL A 6 -52.14 38.17 -28.01
C VAL A 6 -53.40 37.34 -28.23
N ASP A 7 -53.35 36.06 -27.88
CA ASP A 7 -54.52 35.17 -27.98
C ASP A 7 -55.67 35.61 -27.08
N SER A 8 -55.40 35.98 -25.83
CA SER A 8 -56.42 36.47 -24.90
C SER A 8 -57.07 37.77 -25.39
N LEU A 9 -56.28 38.64 -26.02
CA LEU A 9 -56.78 39.89 -26.60
C LEU A 9 -57.69 39.62 -27.81
N ILE A 10 -57.30 38.69 -28.69
CA ILE A 10 -58.09 38.31 -29.86
C ILE A 10 -59.41 37.65 -29.41
N ASP A 11 -59.37 36.72 -28.46
CA ASP A 11 -60.58 36.10 -27.92
C ASP A 11 -61.53 37.13 -27.30
N LEU A 12 -61.00 38.12 -26.56
CA LEU A 12 -61.78 39.23 -26.00
C LEU A 12 -62.44 40.07 -27.10
N THR A 13 -61.72 40.35 -28.20
CA THR A 13 -62.29 41.12 -29.33
C THR A 13 -63.41 40.38 -30.03
N TYR A 14 -63.27 39.06 -30.25
CA TYR A 14 -64.36 38.24 -30.79
C TYR A 14 -65.56 38.15 -29.84
N GLY A 15 -65.32 38.03 -28.53
CA GLY A 15 -66.38 38.05 -27.52
C GLY A 15 -67.20 39.35 -27.56
N LEU A 16 -66.53 40.49 -27.70
CA LEU A 16 -67.19 41.79 -27.86
C LEU A 16 -67.95 41.91 -29.19
N LEU A 17 -67.38 41.40 -30.29
CA LEU A 17 -68.04 41.39 -31.60
C LEU A 17 -69.29 40.49 -31.61
N ILE A 18 -69.25 39.34 -30.93
CA ILE A 18 -70.40 38.45 -30.79
C ILE A 18 -71.48 39.13 -29.95
N ALA A 19 -71.13 39.78 -28.84
CA ALA A 19 -72.09 40.52 -28.02
C ALA A 19 -72.76 41.66 -28.81
N LEU A 20 -71.98 42.39 -29.62
CA LEU A 20 -72.47 43.43 -30.51
C LEU A 20 -73.39 42.85 -31.59
N ALA A 21 -73.02 41.71 -32.20
CA ALA A 21 -73.84 41.02 -33.18
C ALA A 21 -75.19 40.59 -32.60
N VAL A 22 -75.21 40.01 -31.40
CA VAL A 22 -76.44 39.65 -30.68
C VAL A 22 -77.29 40.90 -30.41
N GLY A 23 -76.67 42.01 -29.97
CA GLY A 23 -77.35 43.28 -29.78
C GLY A 23 -78.01 43.81 -31.06
N LEU A 24 -77.30 43.77 -32.19
CA LEU A 24 -77.85 44.18 -33.50
C LEU A 24 -78.98 43.27 -33.96
N ILE A 25 -78.91 41.96 -33.70
CA ILE A 25 -79.97 41.01 -34.04
C ILE A 25 -81.23 41.29 -33.22
N LEU A 26 -81.09 41.61 -31.93
CA LEU A 26 -82.22 41.83 -31.02
C LEU A 26 -82.85 43.23 -31.15
N LEU A 27 -82.06 44.26 -31.49
CA LEU A 27 -82.52 45.66 -31.47
C LEU A 27 -82.81 46.23 -32.87
N ALA A 28 -82.14 45.74 -33.91
CA ALA A 28 -82.19 46.33 -35.24
C ALA A 28 -82.95 45.49 -36.28
N GLU A 29 -83.72 44.48 -35.83
CA GLU A 29 -84.59 43.55 -36.59
C GLU A 29 -84.48 43.69 -38.12
N GLY A 30 -83.46 43.03 -38.71
CA GLY A 30 -83.21 43.13 -40.13
C GLY A 30 -82.16 42.15 -40.65
N PRO A 31 -82.11 41.92 -41.98
CA PRO A 31 -81.17 40.99 -42.61
C PRO A 31 -79.70 41.37 -42.38
N ILE A 32 -79.43 42.63 -42.05
CA ILE A 32 -78.10 43.17 -41.77
C ILE A 32 -77.54 42.60 -40.46
N GLY A 33 -78.34 42.58 -39.38
CA GLY A 33 -77.91 42.02 -38.10
C GLY A 33 -77.63 40.52 -38.20
N LEU A 34 -78.47 39.80 -38.96
CA LEU A 34 -78.30 38.37 -39.22
C LEU A 34 -77.03 38.09 -40.04
N ALA A 35 -76.80 38.82 -41.14
CA ALA A 35 -75.62 38.66 -41.98
C ALA A 35 -74.32 38.98 -41.21
N PHE A 36 -74.32 40.03 -40.40
CA PHE A 36 -73.20 40.38 -39.54
C PHE A 36 -72.93 39.30 -38.48
N GLY A 37 -73.97 38.82 -37.79
CA GLY A 37 -73.82 37.76 -36.79
C GLY A 37 -73.32 36.44 -37.37
N ILE A 38 -73.82 36.03 -38.54
CA ILE A 38 -73.31 34.84 -39.24
C ILE A 38 -71.85 35.03 -39.65
N GLY A 39 -71.47 36.21 -40.16
CA GLY A 39 -70.09 36.51 -40.54
C GLY A 39 -69.12 36.45 -39.35
N VAL A 40 -69.50 37.05 -38.21
CA VAL A 40 -68.71 37.00 -36.97
C VAL A 40 -68.57 35.57 -36.47
N LEU A 41 -69.65 34.78 -36.49
CA LEU A 41 -69.63 33.38 -36.05
C LEU A 41 -68.70 32.52 -36.93
N VAL A 42 -68.81 32.64 -38.26
CA VAL A 42 -67.94 31.90 -39.20
C VAL A 42 -66.48 32.30 -39.01
N SER A 43 -66.19 33.59 -38.85
CA SER A 43 -64.84 34.07 -38.57
C SER A 43 -64.29 33.51 -37.25
N TYR A 44 -65.11 33.48 -36.20
CA TYR A 44 -64.72 32.91 -34.91
C TYR A 44 -64.46 31.41 -34.98
N ILE A 45 -65.29 30.65 -35.70
CA ILE A 45 -65.07 29.21 -35.92
C ILE A 45 -63.75 28.97 -36.65
N VAL A 46 -63.46 29.72 -37.73
CA VAL A 46 -62.19 29.63 -38.45
C VAL A 46 -61.02 29.96 -37.53
N HIS A 47 -61.14 30.99 -36.70
CA HIS A 47 -60.12 31.35 -35.72
C HIS A 47 -59.86 30.23 -34.69
N VAL A 48 -60.92 29.63 -34.13
CA VAL A 48 -60.82 28.53 -33.15
C VAL A 48 -60.21 27.28 -33.77
N VAL A 49 -60.61 26.91 -35.00
CA VAL A 49 -60.04 25.77 -35.72
C VAL A 49 -58.56 26.01 -36.01
N TRP A 50 -58.18 27.21 -36.44
CA TRP A 50 -56.77 27.57 -36.66
C TRP A 50 -55.97 27.56 -35.35
N LYS A 51 -56.56 28.01 -34.24
CA LYS A 51 -55.95 27.98 -32.90
C LYS A 51 -55.76 26.54 -32.42
N MET A 52 -56.77 25.67 -32.53
CA MET A 52 -56.64 24.25 -32.20
C MET A 52 -55.59 23.55 -33.08
N ALA A 53 -55.58 23.80 -34.39
CA ALA A 53 -54.57 23.25 -35.29
C ALA A 53 -53.15 23.80 -35.05
N ARG A 54 -53.02 24.95 -34.36
CA ARG A 54 -51.72 25.50 -33.96
C ARG A 54 -51.22 24.89 -32.66
N PHE A 55 -52.12 24.62 -31.70
CA PHE A 55 -51.76 24.12 -30.38
C PHE A 55 -51.71 22.60 -30.27
N ASP A 56 -52.24 21.87 -31.27
CA ASP A 56 -52.21 20.42 -31.31
C ASP A 56 -51.80 19.91 -32.70
N PRO A 57 -50.49 19.83 -32.96
CA PRO A 57 -50.10 18.74 -33.84
C PRO A 57 -48.83 18.08 -33.34
N ASP A 58 -48.74 16.79 -33.62
CA ASP A 58 -47.64 15.89 -33.30
C ASP A 58 -46.23 16.44 -33.59
N TRP A 59 -46.08 17.53 -34.34
CA TRP A 59 -44.81 18.20 -34.57
C TRP A 59 -44.20 18.80 -33.29
N MET A 60 -44.96 19.40 -32.38
CA MET A 60 -44.38 19.98 -31.15
C MET A 60 -43.91 18.89 -30.19
N THR A 61 -44.66 17.80 -30.04
CA THR A 61 -44.27 16.67 -29.20
C THR A 61 -43.07 15.93 -29.79
N THR A 62 -43.02 15.78 -31.11
CA THR A 62 -41.88 15.15 -31.80
C THR A 62 -40.62 16.00 -31.68
N THR A 63 -40.70 17.31 -31.95
CA THR A 63 -39.54 18.21 -31.82
C THR A 63 -39.04 18.27 -30.38
N VAL A 64 -39.92 18.39 -29.39
CA VAL A 64 -39.48 18.38 -27.97
C VAL A 64 -38.88 17.03 -27.61
N LYS A 65 -39.45 15.92 -28.07
CA LYS A 65 -38.92 14.59 -27.81
C LYS A 65 -37.54 14.41 -28.44
N GLU A 66 -37.35 14.80 -29.71
CA GLU A 66 -36.06 14.72 -30.39
C GLU A 66 -35.03 15.64 -29.74
N THR A 67 -35.37 16.89 -29.45
CA THR A 67 -34.44 17.83 -28.78
C THR A 67 -34.04 17.35 -27.39
N VAL A 68 -34.99 16.84 -26.60
CA VAL A 68 -34.68 16.30 -25.26
C VAL A 68 -33.85 15.03 -25.37
N GLN A 69 -34.18 14.13 -26.31
CA GLN A 69 -33.43 12.91 -26.51
C GLN A 69 -31.99 13.21 -26.94
N GLU A 70 -31.79 14.05 -27.96
CA GLU A 70 -30.47 14.44 -28.44
C GLU A 70 -29.66 15.17 -27.35
N THR A 71 -30.28 16.11 -26.64
CA THR A 71 -29.59 16.84 -25.55
C THR A 71 -29.20 15.90 -24.40
N VAL A 72 -30.07 14.96 -24.04
CA VAL A 72 -29.81 14.03 -22.93
C VAL A 72 -28.78 12.97 -23.34
N ASP A 73 -28.92 12.35 -24.51
CA ASP A 73 -27.96 11.36 -25.00
C ASP A 73 -26.56 11.98 -25.17
N GLU A 74 -26.46 13.17 -25.77
CA GLU A 74 -25.17 13.82 -26.00
C GLU A 74 -24.58 14.36 -24.68
N THR A 75 -25.35 15.14 -23.92
CA THR A 75 -24.80 15.79 -22.71
C THR A 75 -24.54 14.78 -21.60
N VAL A 76 -25.49 13.87 -21.34
CA VAL A 76 -25.35 12.91 -20.24
C VAL A 76 -24.44 11.77 -20.63
N GLY A 77 -24.52 11.27 -21.86
CA GLY A 77 -23.62 10.23 -22.36
C GLY A 77 -22.17 10.67 -22.28
N GLU A 78 -21.79 11.74 -22.98
CA GLU A 78 -20.39 12.18 -23.03
C GLU A 78 -19.87 12.66 -21.67
N THR A 79 -20.66 13.43 -20.92
CA THR A 79 -20.20 13.98 -19.63
C THR A 79 -20.02 12.88 -18.60
N VAL A 80 -20.97 11.94 -18.50
CA VAL A 80 -20.87 10.86 -17.51
C VAL A 80 -19.77 9.89 -17.91
N GLU A 81 -19.65 9.55 -19.19
CA GLU A 81 -18.63 8.61 -19.65
C GLU A 81 -17.22 9.19 -19.46
N GLN A 82 -16.98 10.46 -19.85
CA GLN A 82 -15.68 11.10 -19.60
C GLN A 82 -15.39 11.30 -18.12
N GLN A 83 -16.33 11.87 -17.34
CA GLN A 83 -16.07 12.12 -15.91
C GLN A 83 -15.85 10.83 -15.13
N VAL A 84 -16.60 9.77 -15.43
CA VAL A 84 -16.43 8.49 -14.74
C VAL A 84 -15.13 7.82 -15.16
N ASP A 85 -14.79 7.77 -16.45
CA ASP A 85 -13.55 7.14 -16.90
C ASP A 85 -12.33 7.88 -16.34
N GLU A 86 -12.32 9.22 -16.41
CA GLU A 86 -11.21 10.04 -15.92
C GLU A 86 -11.09 9.98 -14.39
N THR A 87 -12.20 10.12 -13.65
CA THR A 87 -12.17 10.03 -12.17
C THR A 87 -11.75 8.65 -11.70
N VAL A 88 -12.27 7.57 -12.30
CA VAL A 88 -11.92 6.20 -11.90
C VAL A 88 -10.46 5.92 -12.22
N LYS A 89 -9.99 6.29 -13.41
CA LYS A 89 -8.63 5.99 -13.85
C LYS A 89 -7.58 6.77 -13.07
N GLU A 90 -7.81 8.05 -12.82
CA GLU A 90 -6.90 8.89 -12.06
C GLU A 90 -6.97 8.56 -10.56
N THR A 91 -8.17 8.57 -9.97
CA THR A 91 -8.29 8.37 -8.51
C THR A 91 -7.98 6.94 -8.11
N VAL A 92 -8.54 5.94 -8.80
CA VAL A 92 -8.32 4.53 -8.42
C VAL A 92 -6.94 4.07 -8.87
N GLY A 93 -6.49 4.47 -10.06
CA GLY A 93 -5.16 4.13 -10.56
C GLY A 93 -4.08 4.66 -9.63
N GLU A 94 -4.01 5.98 -9.43
CA GLU A 94 -2.94 6.59 -8.63
C GLU A 94 -3.07 6.24 -7.15
N THR A 95 -4.27 6.22 -6.57
CA THR A 95 -4.41 5.90 -5.14
C THR A 95 -4.05 4.45 -4.86
N VAL A 96 -4.48 3.50 -5.71
CA VAL A 96 -4.16 2.09 -5.50
C VAL A 96 -2.68 1.84 -5.74
N GLU A 97 -2.10 2.39 -6.80
CA GLU A 97 -0.68 2.23 -7.09
C GLU A 97 0.17 2.83 -5.95
N ALA A 98 -0.07 4.08 -5.55
CA ALA A 98 0.66 4.71 -4.45
C ALA A 98 0.46 3.99 -3.10
N THR A 99 -0.77 3.61 -2.75
CA THR A 99 -1.03 2.94 -1.47
C THR A 99 -0.41 1.54 -1.44
N VAL A 100 -0.45 0.81 -2.55
CA VAL A 100 0.10 -0.55 -2.61
C VAL A 100 1.63 -0.50 -2.65
N ASP A 101 2.23 0.36 -3.47
CA ASP A 101 3.69 0.49 -3.52
C ASP A 101 4.27 0.97 -2.19
N GLU A 102 3.65 1.97 -1.55
CA GLU A 102 4.14 2.50 -0.27
C GLU A 102 3.92 1.49 0.86
N ALA A 103 2.69 0.97 1.02
CA ALA A 103 2.39 0.05 2.13
C ALA A 103 3.08 -1.31 1.98
N VAL A 104 3.16 -1.87 0.76
CA VAL A 104 3.83 -3.15 0.54
C VAL A 104 5.34 -2.96 0.51
N GLY A 105 5.85 -1.91 -0.13
CA GLY A 105 7.27 -1.59 -0.17
C GLY A 105 7.83 -1.40 1.24
N GLU A 106 7.28 -0.46 2.02
CA GLU A 106 7.77 -0.19 3.37
C GLU A 106 7.54 -1.39 4.30
N SER A 107 6.39 -2.05 4.24
CA SER A 107 6.11 -3.16 5.16
C SER A 107 6.99 -4.38 4.86
N VAL A 108 7.28 -4.67 3.59
CA VAL A 108 8.16 -5.78 3.21
C VAL A 108 9.61 -5.45 3.52
N GLU A 109 10.07 -4.25 3.18
CA GLU A 109 11.43 -3.81 3.48
C GLU A 109 11.70 -3.83 4.99
N ALA A 110 10.82 -3.20 5.78
CA ALA A 110 10.94 -3.20 7.25
C ALA A 110 10.86 -4.62 7.85
N THR A 111 9.92 -5.45 7.40
CA THR A 111 9.79 -6.81 7.96
C THR A 111 10.98 -7.68 7.58
N VAL A 112 11.50 -7.56 6.35
CA VAL A 112 12.62 -8.36 5.88
C VAL A 112 13.92 -7.88 6.53
N ASP A 113 14.17 -6.58 6.60
CA ASP A 113 15.37 -6.06 7.25
C ASP A 113 15.38 -6.36 8.76
N GLU A 114 14.24 -6.21 9.45
CA GLU A 114 14.18 -6.49 10.88
C GLU A 114 14.28 -8.00 11.16
N ALA A 115 13.50 -8.82 10.45
CA ALA A 115 13.51 -10.26 10.68
C ALA A 115 14.83 -10.91 10.24
N VAL A 116 15.38 -10.54 9.08
CA VAL A 116 16.63 -11.13 8.58
C VAL A 116 17.82 -10.54 9.33
N GLY A 117 17.85 -9.22 9.55
CA GLY A 117 18.90 -8.55 10.31
C GLY A 117 19.01 -9.11 11.72
N GLU A 118 17.94 -9.06 12.52
CA GLU A 118 18.00 -9.56 13.90
C GLU A 118 18.23 -11.06 13.98
N THR A 119 17.58 -11.86 13.11
CA THR A 119 17.71 -13.31 13.20
C THR A 119 19.10 -13.76 12.77
N VAL A 120 19.63 -13.22 11.68
CA VAL A 120 20.97 -13.60 11.20
C VAL A 120 22.03 -13.10 12.16
N GLU A 121 21.94 -11.85 12.64
CA GLU A 121 22.92 -11.30 13.57
C GLU A 121 22.92 -12.10 14.89
N LYS A 122 21.76 -12.31 15.52
CA LYS A 122 21.69 -13.12 16.76
C LYS A 122 22.05 -14.58 16.56
N SER A 123 21.62 -15.24 15.48
CA SER A 123 21.98 -16.64 15.26
C SER A 123 23.45 -16.82 14.93
N VAL A 124 24.04 -15.92 14.14
CA VAL A 124 25.46 -16.00 13.80
C VAL A 124 26.32 -15.66 15.00
N GLU A 125 26.02 -14.59 15.74
CA GLU A 125 26.73 -14.22 16.96
C GLU A 125 26.67 -15.37 17.98
N ALA A 126 25.48 -15.87 18.31
CA ALA A 126 25.32 -16.97 19.25
C ALA A 126 26.01 -18.27 18.79
N ALA A 127 25.94 -18.60 17.50
CA ALA A 127 26.60 -19.81 16.99
C ALA A 127 28.12 -19.67 16.97
N VAL A 128 28.65 -18.48 16.67
CA VAL A 128 30.09 -18.20 16.68
C VAL A 128 30.62 -18.17 18.09
N ASP A 129 29.97 -17.47 19.02
CA ASP A 129 30.37 -17.45 20.43
C ASP A 129 30.33 -18.86 21.03
N GLU A 130 29.23 -19.60 20.86
CA GLU A 130 29.15 -20.97 21.40
C GLU A 130 30.19 -21.89 20.76
N THR A 131 30.46 -21.77 19.47
CA THR A 131 31.45 -22.62 18.80
C THR A 131 32.86 -22.26 19.21
N VAL A 132 33.21 -20.98 19.27
CA VAL A 132 34.57 -20.52 19.57
C VAL A 132 34.87 -20.69 21.04
N GLU A 133 34.02 -20.18 21.92
CA GLU A 133 34.25 -20.23 23.37
C GLU A 133 34.28 -21.68 23.86
N LYS A 134 33.32 -22.49 23.42
CA LYS A 134 33.20 -23.86 23.91
C LYS A 134 34.16 -24.81 23.22
N LYS A 135 34.18 -24.88 21.87
CA LYS A 135 35.06 -25.85 21.21
C LYS A 135 36.50 -25.40 21.19
N VAL A 136 36.80 -24.14 20.87
CA VAL A 136 38.19 -23.70 20.78
C VAL A 136 38.76 -23.51 22.17
N GLY A 137 38.01 -22.87 23.09
CA GLY A 137 38.41 -22.75 24.49
C GLY A 137 38.71 -24.10 25.13
N GLU A 138 37.73 -25.02 25.17
CA GLU A 138 37.96 -26.32 25.82
C GLU A 138 39.01 -27.18 25.11
N THR A 139 39.12 -27.11 23.77
CA THR A 139 40.13 -27.91 23.05
C THR A 139 41.53 -27.37 23.27
N VAL A 140 41.70 -26.05 23.23
CA VAL A 140 43.01 -25.41 23.45
C VAL A 140 43.41 -25.57 24.91
N GLU A 141 42.50 -25.31 25.86
CA GLU A 141 42.79 -25.47 27.28
C GLU A 141 43.17 -26.91 27.60
N ARG A 142 42.39 -27.90 27.14
CA ARG A 142 42.72 -29.32 27.33
C ARG A 142 44.01 -29.73 26.64
N SER A 143 44.26 -29.31 25.39
CA SER A 143 45.51 -29.64 24.70
C SER A 143 46.71 -28.97 25.35
N VAL A 144 46.59 -27.75 25.86
CA VAL A 144 47.67 -27.04 26.53
C VAL A 144 47.94 -27.67 27.89
N GLU A 145 46.91 -27.93 28.68
CA GLU A 145 47.03 -28.60 29.98
C GLU A 145 47.68 -29.98 29.80
N GLU A 146 47.10 -30.84 28.96
CA GLU A 146 47.61 -32.20 28.75
C GLU A 146 49.02 -32.21 28.14
N THR A 147 49.29 -31.38 27.13
CA THR A 147 50.63 -31.37 26.49
C THR A 147 51.70 -30.72 27.35
N VAL A 148 51.37 -29.65 28.08
CA VAL A 148 52.35 -28.94 28.90
C VAL A 148 52.60 -29.68 30.18
N GLU A 149 51.56 -30.17 30.85
CA GLU A 149 51.70 -30.96 32.09
C GLU A 149 52.44 -32.26 31.80
N GLU A 150 52.01 -33.05 30.82
CA GLU A 150 52.65 -34.34 30.52
C GLU A 150 54.10 -34.15 30.04
N LYS A 151 54.39 -33.19 29.16
CA LYS A 151 55.77 -32.95 28.71
C LYS A 151 56.65 -32.29 29.76
N ALA A 152 56.10 -31.44 30.62
CA ALA A 152 56.88 -30.82 31.68
C ALA A 152 57.19 -31.85 32.77
N GLU A 153 56.20 -32.63 33.21
CA GLU A 153 56.39 -33.70 34.19
C GLU A 153 57.38 -34.73 33.67
N GLN A 154 57.16 -35.29 32.48
CA GLN A 154 58.02 -36.33 31.94
C GLN A 154 59.45 -35.83 31.72
N LYS A 155 59.62 -34.59 31.24
CA LYS A 155 60.96 -34.02 31.05
C LYS A 155 61.63 -33.68 32.38
N VAL A 156 60.89 -33.21 33.39
CA VAL A 156 61.44 -32.93 34.71
C VAL A 156 61.82 -34.23 35.41
N GLU A 157 60.96 -35.24 35.38
CA GLU A 157 61.22 -36.55 35.97
C GLU A 157 62.44 -37.20 35.31
N GLU A 158 62.51 -37.27 33.98
CA GLU A 158 63.65 -37.86 33.27
C GLU A 158 64.94 -37.06 33.52
N THR A 159 64.89 -35.72 33.49
CA THR A 159 66.11 -34.91 33.71
C THR A 159 66.56 -34.93 35.17
N VAL A 160 65.62 -35.01 36.13
CA VAL A 160 65.94 -35.02 37.56
C VAL A 160 66.39 -36.40 38.01
N GLU A 161 65.71 -37.49 37.61
CA GLU A 161 66.22 -38.84 37.88
C GLU A 161 67.60 -39.02 37.27
N GLU A 162 67.76 -38.80 35.96
CA GLU A 162 69.05 -39.06 35.30
C GLU A 162 70.17 -38.23 35.91
N LYS A 163 69.96 -36.92 36.15
CA LYS A 163 71.02 -36.09 36.73
C LYS A 163 71.24 -36.34 38.21
N VAL A 164 70.21 -36.62 38.99
CA VAL A 164 70.38 -36.84 40.43
C VAL A 164 71.02 -38.20 40.66
N ASP A 165 70.57 -39.25 39.99
CA ASP A 165 71.20 -40.57 40.11
C ASP A 165 72.66 -40.53 39.66
N GLU A 166 72.96 -39.95 38.49
CA GLU A 166 74.34 -39.90 37.99
C GLU A 166 75.24 -39.02 38.87
N THR A 167 74.76 -37.86 39.35
CA THR A 167 75.56 -36.99 40.21
C THR A 167 75.68 -37.55 41.63
N VAL A 168 74.66 -38.21 42.16
CA VAL A 168 74.70 -38.78 43.52
C VAL A 168 75.53 -40.05 43.54
N GLU A 169 75.40 -40.95 42.57
CA GLU A 169 76.28 -42.12 42.47
C GLU A 169 77.73 -41.68 42.35
N GLU A 170 78.07 -40.80 41.39
CA GLU A 170 79.46 -40.39 41.20
C GLU A 170 80.03 -39.69 42.44
N LYS A 171 79.28 -38.77 43.07
CA LYS A 171 79.73 -38.04 44.27
C LYS A 171 79.83 -38.91 45.50
N VAL A 172 78.93 -39.88 45.66
CA VAL A 172 78.90 -40.77 46.82
C VAL A 172 79.97 -41.84 46.68
N ASP A 173 80.14 -42.44 45.50
CA ASP A 173 81.20 -43.42 45.27
C ASP A 173 82.59 -42.76 45.42
N GLU A 174 82.80 -41.57 44.85
CA GLU A 174 84.08 -40.85 44.98
C GLU A 174 84.36 -40.46 46.45
N ALA A 175 83.34 -40.02 47.20
CA ALA A 175 83.49 -39.69 48.62
C ALA A 175 83.63 -40.91 49.53
N VAL A 176 83.07 -42.06 49.14
CA VAL A 176 83.20 -43.32 49.88
C VAL A 176 84.57 -43.94 49.62
N GLU A 177 85.06 -43.94 48.37
CA GLU A 177 86.42 -44.40 48.07
C GLU A 177 87.45 -43.54 48.78
N GLU A 178 87.37 -42.20 48.71
CA GLU A 178 88.30 -41.31 49.42
C GLU A 178 88.33 -41.59 50.94
N LYS A 179 87.16 -41.80 51.55
CA LYS A 179 87.08 -42.11 52.99
C LYS A 179 87.51 -43.52 53.37
N VAL A 180 87.40 -44.47 52.45
CA VAL A 180 87.88 -45.84 52.68
C VAL A 180 89.39 -45.88 52.57
N ASP A 181 89.96 -45.19 51.57
CA ASP A 181 91.41 -45.06 51.37
C ASP A 181 92.08 -44.34 52.55
N GLU A 182 91.51 -43.21 53.02
CA GLU A 182 92.03 -42.48 54.20
C GLU A 182 92.04 -43.36 55.46
N LYS A 183 91.03 -44.24 55.61
CA LYS A 183 90.91 -45.13 56.77
C LYS A 183 91.88 -46.32 56.70
N THR A 184 92.18 -46.83 55.51
CA THR A 184 93.18 -47.89 55.31
C THR A 184 94.62 -47.38 55.47
N GLU A 185 94.90 -46.11 55.14
CA GLU A 185 96.21 -45.51 55.38
C GLU A 185 96.46 -45.27 56.89
N ASP A 186 95.43 -44.91 57.66
CA ASP A 186 95.54 -44.77 59.13
C ASP A 186 95.71 -46.12 59.86
N GLU A 187 95.15 -47.22 59.36
CA GLU A 187 95.35 -48.56 59.95
C GLU A 187 96.74 -49.16 59.64
N GLU A 188 97.32 -48.89 58.47
CA GLU A 188 98.69 -49.30 58.11
C GLU A 188 99.74 -48.49 58.88
N ALA A 189 99.49 -47.20 59.17
CA ALA A 189 100.39 -46.34 59.95
C ALA A 189 100.43 -46.66 61.45
N SER A 190 99.40 -47.31 62.01
CA SER A 190 99.33 -47.69 63.43
C SER A 190 99.96 -49.06 63.74
N SER A 191 100.44 -49.81 62.73
CA SER A 191 100.90 -51.20 62.87
C SER A 191 102.43 -51.38 62.72
N THR A 192 103.21 -50.29 62.67
CA THR A 192 104.69 -50.33 62.61
C THR A 192 105.36 -50.30 63.98
#